data_AF-A0A956QM75-F1
#
_entry.id   AF-A0A956QM75-F1
#
_cell.length_a   1.000
_cell.length_b   1.000
_cell.length_c   1.000
_cell.angle_alpha   90.00
_cell.angle_beta   90.00
_cell.angle_gamma   90.00
#
_symmetry.space_group_name_H-M   'P 1'
#
loop_
_entity.id
_entity.type
_entity.pdbx_description
1 polymer ?
#
loop_
_entity_poly.entity_id
_entity_poly.type
_entity_poly.pdbx_seq_one_letter_code
_entity_poly.pdbx_strand_id
1 'polypeptide(L)'
;PGVFDQSWFHTPDLEATLLDRWEKGFAYLSEQGLAPVLVGEFGGREVGTDTLEGRWQNLFVDFLAERGYSWTYWSWNPNSSDTGGILADDWRTAHADKQAMLDRALAVAASPPPTTTSSAPPSSVTTTAPTTATSTTATTVVAGGLTASYAVTSDWGSGYCAEVSITNGTGATVTTAGLRFELAGATITATWNGEHT
;
A
#
# COMPACT_ATOMS: atom_id res chain seq x y z
N PRO A 1 -14.99 12.73 4.77
CA PRO A 1 -14.82 11.31 4.34
C PRO A 1 -14.83 10.41 5.58
N GLY A 2 -15.17 9.12 5.45
CA GLY A 2 -15.46 8.25 6.60
C GLY A 2 -14.25 7.84 7.42
N VAL A 3 -13.04 7.88 6.85
CA VAL A 3 -11.79 7.53 7.54
C VAL A 3 -11.26 8.66 8.42
N PHE A 4 -11.03 9.84 7.83
CA PHE A 4 -10.57 11.01 8.57
C PHE A 4 -11.02 12.30 7.90
N ASP A 5 -11.73 13.14 8.65
CA ASP A 5 -12.24 14.40 8.11
C ASP A 5 -11.12 15.44 7.94
N GLN A 6 -10.92 15.89 6.71
CA GLN A 6 -9.91 16.88 6.35
C GLN A 6 -10.58 18.17 5.89
N SER A 7 -9.94 19.31 6.13
CA SER A 7 -10.50 20.62 5.80
C SER A 7 -10.86 20.79 4.33
N TRP A 8 -10.13 20.14 3.42
CA TRP A 8 -10.37 20.22 1.98
C TRP A 8 -11.63 19.47 1.49
N PHE A 9 -12.31 18.71 2.36
CA PHE A 9 -13.61 18.13 2.01
C PHE A 9 -14.79 19.09 2.15
N HIS A 10 -14.53 20.25 2.76
CA HIS A 10 -15.54 21.27 3.04
C HIS A 10 -15.38 22.51 2.15
N THR A 11 -14.59 22.42 1.08
CA THR A 11 -14.46 23.50 0.11
C THR A 11 -15.72 23.57 -0.76
N PRO A 12 -16.11 24.78 -1.23
CA PRO A 12 -17.27 24.93 -2.12
C PRO A 12 -17.14 24.13 -3.41
N ASP A 13 -15.92 24.01 -3.94
CA ASP A 13 -15.60 23.22 -5.12
C ASP A 13 -14.76 21.99 -4.73
N LEU A 14 -15.46 21.00 -4.18
CA LEU A 14 -14.85 19.75 -3.71
C LEU A 14 -14.07 19.04 -4.83
N GLU A 15 -14.64 19.00 -6.04
CA GLU A 15 -14.07 18.26 -7.16
C GLU A 15 -12.75 18.86 -7.62
N ALA A 16 -12.73 20.15 -7.95
CA ALA A 16 -11.50 20.82 -8.34
C ALA A 16 -10.44 20.76 -7.23
N THR A 17 -10.86 20.85 -5.97
CA THR A 17 -9.96 20.75 -4.82
C THR A 17 -9.31 19.36 -4.75
N LEU A 18 -10.06 18.29 -4.95
CA LEU A 18 -9.52 16.93 -4.88
C LEU A 18 -8.59 16.61 -6.05
N LEU A 19 -8.98 17.00 -7.27
CA LEU A 19 -8.17 16.82 -8.47
C LEU A 19 -6.81 17.52 -8.34
N ASP A 20 -6.79 18.81 -7.96
CA ASP A 20 -5.55 19.57 -7.75
C ASP A 20 -4.61 18.89 -6.73
N ARG A 21 -5.20 18.30 -5.68
CA ARG A 21 -4.43 17.60 -4.65
C ARG A 21 -3.82 16.29 -5.14
N TRP A 22 -4.54 15.49 -5.92
CA TRP A 22 -3.99 14.24 -6.46
C TRP A 22 -2.94 14.50 -7.54
N GLU A 23 -3.17 15.50 -8.39
CA GLU A 23 -2.21 15.95 -9.40
C GLU A 23 -0.87 16.34 -8.77
N LYS A 24 -0.90 17.21 -7.76
CA LYS A 24 0.29 17.62 -7.00
C LYS A 24 0.87 16.51 -6.13
N GLY A 25 0.03 15.64 -5.60
CA GLY A 25 0.43 14.62 -4.63
C GLY A 25 1.21 13.47 -5.26
N PHE A 26 0.73 12.96 -6.39
CA PHE A 26 1.36 11.79 -7.03
C PHE A 26 1.21 11.75 -8.55
N ALA A 27 0.15 12.32 -9.14
CA ALA A 27 -0.13 12.12 -10.56
C ALA A 27 0.95 12.72 -11.46
N TYR A 28 1.60 13.81 -11.01
CA TYR A 28 2.71 14.43 -11.72
C TYR A 28 3.83 13.44 -12.08
N LEU A 29 4.02 12.37 -11.30
CA LEU A 29 5.02 11.33 -11.59
C LEU A 29 4.76 10.65 -12.93
N SER A 30 3.50 10.28 -13.19
CA SER A 30 3.12 9.64 -14.44
C SER A 30 2.92 10.66 -15.56
N GLU A 31 2.28 11.81 -15.27
CA GLU A 31 1.97 12.84 -16.28
C GLU A 31 3.22 13.50 -16.86
N GLN A 32 4.30 13.61 -16.09
CA GLN A 32 5.59 14.12 -16.56
C GLN A 32 6.53 13.00 -17.06
N GLY A 33 6.07 11.75 -17.11
CA GLY A 33 6.86 10.61 -17.59
C GLY A 33 8.03 10.22 -16.69
N LEU A 34 7.96 10.53 -15.39
CA LEU A 34 9.01 10.23 -14.42
C LEU A 34 8.95 8.77 -13.93
N ALA A 35 7.75 8.26 -13.65
CA ALA A 35 7.52 6.89 -13.19
C ALA A 35 6.05 6.48 -13.37
N PRO A 36 5.76 5.18 -13.56
CA PRO A 36 4.39 4.68 -13.46
C PRO A 36 3.84 4.82 -12.03
N VAL A 37 2.52 4.93 -11.90
CA VAL A 37 1.84 5.07 -10.61
C VAL A 37 1.03 3.80 -10.30
N LEU A 38 1.24 3.27 -9.09
CA LEU A 38 0.36 2.30 -8.42
C LEU A 38 -0.19 2.96 -7.15
N VAL A 39 -1.50 3.16 -7.08
CA VAL A 39 -2.16 3.59 -5.85
C VAL A 39 -2.36 2.37 -4.95
N GLY A 40 -1.59 2.29 -3.86
CA GLY A 40 -1.57 1.14 -2.97
C GLY A 40 -2.85 0.94 -2.16
N GLU A 41 -3.52 2.02 -1.74
CA GLU A 41 -4.73 1.93 -0.92
C GLU A 41 -5.67 3.09 -1.21
N PHE A 42 -6.95 2.76 -1.36
CA PHE A 42 -8.07 3.70 -1.25
C PHE A 42 -9.34 2.91 -0.94
N GLY A 43 -10.29 3.52 -0.25
CA GLY A 43 -11.59 2.92 0.00
C GLY A 43 -12.42 3.68 1.04
N GLY A 44 -13.64 3.20 1.23
CA GLY A 44 -14.62 3.75 2.17
C GLY A 44 -15.85 2.86 2.27
N ARG A 45 -16.74 3.17 3.22
CA ARG A 45 -17.97 2.41 3.46
C ARG A 45 -19.03 2.75 2.42
N GLU A 46 -19.22 4.04 2.17
CA GLU A 46 -20.32 4.58 1.36
C GLU A 46 -19.84 4.91 -0.05
N VAL A 47 -20.58 4.42 -1.05
CA VAL A 47 -20.34 4.73 -2.49
C VAL A 47 -21.48 5.55 -3.11
N GLY A 48 -22.49 5.93 -2.33
CA GLY A 48 -23.62 6.75 -2.77
C GLY A 48 -23.18 8.16 -3.18
N THR A 49 -23.62 8.63 -4.35
CA THR A 49 -23.25 9.93 -4.93
C THR A 49 -23.82 11.14 -4.17
N ASP A 50 -24.74 10.92 -3.24
CA ASP A 50 -25.31 11.90 -2.32
C ASP A 50 -24.50 12.06 -1.03
N THR A 51 -23.57 11.14 -0.74
CA THR A 51 -22.69 11.21 0.43
C THR A 51 -21.34 11.85 0.09
N LEU A 52 -20.71 12.49 1.07
CA LEU A 52 -19.37 13.08 0.89
C LEU A 52 -18.31 12.01 0.57
N GLU A 53 -18.36 10.86 1.25
CA GLU A 53 -17.44 9.75 1.01
C GLU A 53 -17.66 9.12 -0.37
N GLY A 54 -18.91 8.84 -0.74
CA GLY A 54 -19.21 8.25 -2.04
C GLY A 54 -18.87 9.18 -3.20
N ARG A 55 -19.08 10.50 -3.07
CA ARG A 55 -18.60 11.49 -4.06
C ARG A 55 -17.08 11.46 -4.22
N TRP A 56 -16.34 11.39 -3.12
CA TRP A 56 -14.88 11.26 -3.15
C TRP A 56 -14.45 9.95 -3.83
N GLN A 57 -15.04 8.81 -3.45
CA GLN A 57 -14.69 7.51 -4.02
C GLN A 57 -14.97 7.44 -5.52
N ASN A 58 -16.15 7.91 -5.96
CA ASN A 58 -16.50 7.91 -7.37
C ASN A 58 -15.57 8.79 -8.20
N LEU A 59 -15.29 10.01 -7.73
CA LEU A 59 -14.38 10.93 -8.42
C LEU A 59 -12.96 10.34 -8.50
N PHE A 60 -12.49 9.69 -7.43
CA PHE A 60 -11.16 9.10 -7.43
C PHE A 60 -11.07 7.90 -8.38
N VAL A 61 -12.08 7.03 -8.42
CA VAL A 61 -12.14 5.92 -9.36
C VAL A 61 -12.16 6.41 -10.81
N ASP A 62 -12.92 7.47 -11.10
CA ASP A 62 -12.96 8.07 -12.44
C ASP A 62 -11.59 8.65 -12.82
N PHE A 63 -10.94 9.36 -11.89
CA PHE A 63 -9.59 9.88 -12.06
C PHE A 63 -8.56 8.79 -12.39
N LEU A 64 -8.62 7.64 -11.68
CA LEU A 64 -7.74 6.49 -11.93
C LEU A 64 -8.02 5.86 -13.30
N ALA A 65 -9.29 5.70 -13.65
CA ALA A 65 -9.73 5.10 -14.91
C ALA A 65 -9.27 5.95 -16.10
N GLU A 66 -9.54 7.26 -16.08
CA GLU A 66 -9.18 8.19 -17.15
C GLU A 66 -7.68 8.24 -17.44
N ARG A 67 -6.85 8.09 -16.40
CA ARG A 67 -5.38 8.15 -16.51
C ARG A 67 -4.73 6.77 -16.68
N GLY A 68 -5.50 5.69 -16.59
CA GLY A 68 -4.98 4.32 -16.69
C GLY A 68 -4.01 3.97 -15.56
N TYR A 69 -4.20 4.51 -14.36
CA TYR A 69 -3.34 4.22 -13.21
C TYR A 69 -3.63 2.83 -12.64
N SER A 70 -2.57 2.15 -12.19
CA SER A 70 -2.72 0.90 -11.46
C SER A 70 -3.18 1.17 -10.04
N TRP A 71 -3.95 0.26 -9.44
CA TRP A 71 -4.46 0.45 -8.10
C TRP A 71 -4.77 -0.86 -7.37
N THR A 72 -4.82 -0.79 -6.04
CA THR A 72 -5.33 -1.84 -5.16
C THR A 72 -6.35 -1.23 -4.19
N TYR A 73 -7.56 -1.81 -4.15
CA TYR A 73 -8.63 -1.31 -3.29
C TYR A 73 -8.45 -1.80 -1.86
N TRP A 74 -8.65 -0.90 -0.91
CA TRP A 74 -8.72 -1.20 0.51
C TRP A 74 -10.19 -1.31 0.95
N SER A 75 -10.70 -2.50 1.27
CA SER A 75 -10.03 -3.79 1.24
C SER A 75 -10.98 -4.89 0.76
N TRP A 76 -10.46 -6.11 0.61
CA TRP A 76 -11.33 -7.28 0.44
C TRP A 76 -12.17 -7.53 1.70
N ASN A 77 -11.57 -7.35 2.87
CA ASN A 77 -12.08 -7.78 4.16
C ASN A 77 -13.15 -6.80 4.70
N PRO A 78 -14.29 -7.28 5.22
CA PRO A 78 -15.33 -6.41 5.78
C PRO A 78 -14.92 -5.75 7.10
N ASN A 79 -14.00 -6.36 7.85
CA ASN A 79 -13.67 -5.95 9.21
C ASN A 79 -12.66 -4.80 9.32
N SER A 80 -12.42 -4.04 8.24
CA SER A 80 -11.75 -2.75 8.36
C SER A 80 -12.71 -1.74 9.00
N SER A 81 -12.36 -1.25 10.19
CA SER A 81 -13.28 -0.53 11.07
C SER A 81 -13.80 0.79 10.51
N ASP A 82 -13.03 1.46 9.65
CA ASP A 82 -13.34 2.76 9.06
C ASP A 82 -13.84 2.65 7.61
N THR A 83 -13.29 1.74 6.82
CA THR A 83 -13.59 1.59 5.38
C THR A 83 -14.52 0.43 5.03
N GLY A 84 -14.61 -0.58 5.89
CA GLY A 84 -15.22 -1.86 5.54
C GLY A 84 -14.45 -2.57 4.42
N GLY A 85 -15.16 -3.28 3.55
CA GLY A 85 -14.53 -3.96 2.41
C GLY A 85 -15.44 -4.12 1.20
N ILE A 86 -14.95 -4.89 0.23
CA ILE A 86 -15.74 -5.40 -0.90
C ILE A 86 -16.77 -6.41 -0.40
N LEU A 87 -16.37 -7.29 0.52
CA LEU A 87 -17.29 -8.18 1.20
C LEU A 87 -18.10 -7.44 2.27
N ALA A 88 -19.32 -7.92 2.47
CA ALA A 88 -20.16 -7.63 3.61
C ALA A 88 -19.71 -8.44 4.85
N ASP A 89 -20.25 -8.09 6.02
CA ASP A 89 -19.88 -8.68 7.31
C ASP A 89 -20.09 -10.20 7.42
N ASP A 90 -20.87 -10.80 6.51
CA ASP A 90 -21.07 -12.25 6.42
C ASP A 90 -19.89 -13.01 5.78
N TRP A 91 -18.86 -12.27 5.32
CA TRP A 91 -17.67 -12.76 4.61
C TRP A 91 -17.97 -13.57 3.34
N ARG A 92 -19.15 -13.37 2.75
CA ARG A 92 -19.62 -14.11 1.57
C ARG A 92 -20.21 -13.21 0.50
N THR A 93 -20.99 -12.22 0.90
CA THR A 93 -21.73 -11.36 -0.01
C THR A 93 -20.87 -10.17 -0.40
N ALA A 94 -20.73 -9.90 -1.70
CA ALA A 94 -20.05 -8.69 -2.17
C ALA A 94 -21.04 -7.50 -2.24
N HIS A 95 -20.55 -6.31 -1.92
CA HIS A 95 -21.27 -5.04 -2.12
C HIS A 95 -21.36 -4.73 -3.62
N ALA A 96 -22.54 -4.95 -4.21
CA ALA A 96 -22.74 -4.80 -5.66
C ALA A 96 -22.56 -3.37 -6.17
N ASP A 97 -22.95 -2.38 -5.37
CA ASP A 97 -22.74 -0.96 -5.62
C ASP A 97 -21.24 -0.58 -5.63
N LYS A 98 -20.48 -1.09 -4.66
CA LYS A 98 -19.02 -0.90 -4.60
C LYS A 98 -18.32 -1.58 -5.78
N GLN A 99 -18.75 -2.79 -6.15
CA GLN A 99 -18.25 -3.47 -7.35
C GLN A 99 -18.56 -2.66 -8.61
N ALA A 100 -19.79 -2.18 -8.78
CA ALA A 100 -20.19 -1.38 -9.95
C ALA A 100 -19.39 -0.07 -10.07
N MET A 101 -19.02 0.54 -8.94
CA MET A 101 -18.10 1.68 -8.94
C MET A 101 -16.73 1.27 -9.48
N LEU A 102 -16.11 0.23 -8.93
CA LEU A 102 -14.76 -0.22 -9.29
C LEU A 102 -14.66 -0.78 -10.72
N ASP A 103 -15.73 -1.35 -11.25
CA ASP A 103 -15.79 -1.86 -12.63
C ASP A 103 -15.42 -0.78 -13.66
N ARG A 104 -15.65 0.51 -13.37
CA ARG A 104 -15.26 1.62 -14.25
C ARG A 104 -13.76 1.72 -14.45
N ALA A 105 -12.96 1.47 -13.40
CA ALA A 105 -11.50 1.47 -13.49
C ALA A 105 -10.93 0.11 -13.91
N LEU A 106 -11.66 -1.00 -13.68
CA LEU A 106 -11.26 -2.33 -14.18
C LEU A 106 -11.46 -2.45 -15.70
N ALA A 107 -12.51 -1.84 -16.26
CA ALA A 107 -12.79 -1.88 -17.69
C ALA A 107 -11.69 -1.21 -18.54
N VAL A 108 -11.00 -0.22 -17.98
CA VAL A 108 -9.94 0.55 -18.68
C VAL A 108 -8.56 -0.10 -18.54
N ALA A 109 -8.36 -1.04 -17.62
CA ALA A 109 -7.10 -1.76 -17.43
C ALA A 109 -6.72 -2.68 -18.60
N ALA A 110 -7.61 -2.88 -19.58
CA ALA A 110 -7.30 -3.51 -20.86
C ALA A 110 -6.63 -2.53 -21.84
N SER A 111 -5.56 -1.86 -21.41
CA SER A 111 -4.69 -1.09 -22.32
C SER A 111 -3.72 -2.07 -23.02
N PRO A 112 -3.36 -1.84 -24.31
CA PRO A 112 -2.53 -2.77 -25.06
C PRO A 112 -1.15 -2.94 -24.41
N PRO A 113 -0.43 -4.05 -24.69
CA PRO A 113 0.91 -4.25 -24.15
C PRO A 113 1.77 -3.02 -24.43
N PRO A 114 2.66 -2.62 -23.50
CA PRO A 114 3.48 -1.44 -23.69
C PRO A 114 4.19 -1.56 -25.04
N THR A 115 3.89 -0.64 -25.95
CA THR A 115 4.68 -0.50 -27.17
C THR A 115 6.07 -0.14 -26.69
N THR A 116 7.00 -1.09 -26.76
CA THR A 116 8.42 -0.88 -26.53
C THR A 116 8.94 0.01 -27.65
N THR A 117 8.59 1.28 -27.61
CA THR A 117 9.36 2.29 -28.33
C THR A 117 10.63 2.40 -27.52
N SER A 118 11.69 1.77 -28.03
CA SER A 118 13.06 1.91 -27.56
C SER A 118 13.43 3.39 -27.63
N SER A 119 13.02 4.17 -26.63
CA SER A 119 13.61 5.47 -26.36
C SER A 119 15.02 5.19 -25.91
N ALA A 120 15.99 5.82 -26.59
CA ALA A 120 17.40 5.73 -26.24
C ALA A 120 17.58 5.95 -24.72
N PRO A 121 18.56 5.27 -24.09
CA PRO A 121 18.74 5.38 -22.65
C PRO A 121 18.88 6.86 -22.29
N PRO A 122 18.15 7.38 -21.28
CA PRO A 122 18.39 8.73 -20.81
C PRO A 122 19.87 8.81 -20.44
N SER A 123 20.56 9.82 -20.97
CA SER A 123 21.92 10.14 -20.55
C SER A 123 21.93 10.19 -19.03
N SER A 124 22.83 9.41 -18.43
CA SER A 124 23.04 9.30 -17.00
C SER A 124 23.15 10.69 -16.39
N VAL A 125 22.05 11.17 -15.80
CA VAL A 125 22.14 12.24 -14.81
C VAL A 125 22.79 11.59 -13.61
N THR A 126 24.03 11.99 -13.34
CA THR A 126 24.76 11.57 -12.15
C THR A 126 24.09 12.20 -10.94
N THR A 127 22.99 11.61 -10.49
CA THR A 127 22.41 11.91 -9.19
C THR A 127 23.34 11.29 -8.15
N THR A 128 24.09 12.10 -7.44
CA THR A 128 24.79 11.68 -6.23
C THR A 128 23.74 11.14 -5.26
N ALA A 129 23.72 9.82 -5.10
CA ALA A 129 22.93 9.15 -4.08
C ALA A 129 23.25 9.74 -2.69
N PRO A 130 22.26 9.88 -1.80
CA PRO A 130 22.56 10.05 -0.38
C PRO A 130 23.28 8.78 0.08
N THR A 131 24.56 8.92 0.39
CA THR A 131 25.38 7.88 0.98
C THR A 131 24.83 7.54 2.36
N THR A 132 24.42 6.28 2.54
CA THR A 132 24.83 5.34 3.61
C THR A 132 23.68 4.35 3.88
N ALA A 133 23.53 3.33 3.03
CA ALA A 133 22.83 2.10 3.43
C ALA A 133 23.89 1.15 4.01
N THR A 134 23.99 1.11 5.34
CA THR A 134 24.83 0.13 6.02
C THR A 134 24.03 -1.16 6.16
N SER A 135 24.17 -2.09 5.20
CA SER A 135 23.67 -3.46 5.39
C SER A 135 24.55 -4.14 6.44
N THR A 136 23.94 -4.54 7.56
CA THR A 136 24.65 -5.30 8.61
C THR A 136 24.63 -6.79 8.28
N THR A 137 25.68 -7.50 8.71
CA THR A 137 25.81 -8.94 8.51
C THR A 137 24.66 -9.70 9.19
N ALA A 138 23.98 -10.57 8.43
CA ALA A 138 22.89 -11.38 8.94
C ALA A 138 23.35 -12.26 10.12
N THR A 139 22.63 -12.18 11.25
CA THR A 139 22.88 -13.06 12.40
C THR A 139 21.99 -14.29 12.27
N THR A 140 22.58 -15.48 12.38
CA THR A 140 21.86 -16.75 12.33
C THR A 140 21.95 -17.48 13.66
N VAL A 141 20.81 -17.91 14.20
CA VAL A 141 20.71 -18.72 15.42
C VAL A 141 20.06 -20.05 15.10
N VAL A 142 20.64 -21.14 15.62
CA VAL A 142 20.11 -22.50 15.46
C VAL A 142 19.74 -23.06 16.83
N ALA A 143 18.49 -23.45 17.02
CA ALA A 143 18.00 -24.05 18.26
C ALA A 143 16.91 -25.09 17.96
N GLY A 144 17.03 -26.30 18.52
CA GLY A 144 16.01 -27.35 18.38
C GLY A 144 15.69 -27.77 16.93
N GLY A 145 16.64 -27.60 16.00
CA GLY A 145 16.45 -27.85 14.57
C GLY A 145 15.65 -26.77 13.82
N LEU A 146 15.37 -25.65 14.48
CA LEU A 146 14.94 -24.41 13.84
C LEU A 146 16.15 -23.54 13.55
N THR A 147 16.14 -22.86 12.40
CA THR A 147 17.11 -21.84 12.03
C THR A 147 16.40 -20.50 11.92
N ALA A 148 16.82 -19.50 12.68
CA ALA A 148 16.33 -18.14 12.57
C ALA A 148 17.44 -17.23 12.04
N SER A 149 17.12 -16.33 11.12
CA SER A 149 18.02 -15.30 10.63
C SER A 149 17.39 -13.92 10.75
N TYR A 150 18.21 -12.94 11.11
CA TYR A 150 17.85 -11.52 11.17
C TYR A 150 18.83 -10.70 10.33
N ALA A 151 18.31 -9.82 9.47
CA ALA A 151 19.13 -8.91 8.68
C ALA A 151 18.46 -7.53 8.53
N VAL A 152 19.22 -6.46 8.76
CA VAL A 152 18.78 -5.10 8.39
C VAL A 152 19.00 -4.92 6.89
N THR A 153 17.90 -4.74 6.15
CA THR A 153 17.90 -4.63 4.69
C THR A 153 17.96 -3.19 4.22
N SER A 154 17.57 -2.24 5.07
CA SER A 154 17.70 -0.80 4.82
C SER A 154 17.82 -0.04 6.14
N ASP A 155 18.72 0.95 6.21
CA ASP A 155 18.94 1.80 7.38
C ASP A 155 19.09 3.25 6.89
N TRP A 156 18.31 4.16 7.46
CA TRP A 156 18.33 5.59 7.14
C TRP A 156 18.59 6.47 8.37
N GLY A 157 19.19 5.89 9.43
CA GLY A 157 19.66 6.57 10.63
C GLY A 157 18.58 6.88 11.67
N SER A 158 17.39 7.31 11.26
CA SER A 158 16.23 7.50 12.16
C SER A 158 15.29 6.28 12.22
N GLY A 159 15.57 5.25 11.42
CA GLY A 159 14.80 4.00 11.34
C GLY A 159 15.46 3.01 10.39
N TYR A 160 14.91 1.80 10.32
CA TYR A 160 15.41 0.73 9.47
C TYR A 160 14.30 -0.25 9.06
N CYS A 161 14.54 -0.98 7.97
CA CYS A 161 13.80 -2.19 7.62
C CYS A 161 14.67 -3.41 7.95
N ALA A 162 14.07 -4.40 8.61
CA ALA A 162 14.73 -5.68 8.88
C ALA A 162 13.88 -6.87 8.44
N GLU A 163 14.56 -7.92 8.03
CA GLU A 163 13.97 -9.19 7.64
C GLU A 163 14.28 -10.25 8.71
N VAL A 164 13.24 -10.99 9.12
CA VAL A 164 13.34 -12.15 10.00
C VAL A 164 12.86 -13.37 9.24
N SER A 165 13.71 -14.38 9.12
CA SER A 165 13.36 -15.67 8.50
C SER A 165 13.50 -16.80 9.52
N ILE A 166 12.56 -17.74 9.53
CA ILE A 166 12.59 -18.93 10.39
C ILE A 166 12.35 -20.16 9.53
N THR A 167 13.28 -21.10 9.60
CA THR A 167 13.25 -22.36 8.85
C THR A 167 13.13 -23.52 9.83
N ASN A 168 12.11 -24.35 9.66
CA ASN A 168 11.98 -25.61 10.38
C ASN A 168 12.69 -26.74 9.62
N GLY A 169 13.88 -27.12 10.09
CA GLY A 169 14.68 -28.21 9.52
C GLY A 169 14.44 -29.58 10.16
N THR A 170 13.47 -29.72 11.06
CA THR A 170 13.28 -30.95 11.86
C THR A 170 12.58 -32.10 11.12
N GLY A 171 11.93 -31.81 9.98
CA GLY A 171 11.11 -32.79 9.26
C GLY A 171 9.80 -33.17 9.94
N ALA A 172 9.45 -32.51 11.05
CA ALA A 172 8.20 -32.70 11.79
C ALA A 172 7.57 -31.35 12.18
N THR A 173 6.30 -31.36 12.59
CA THR A 173 5.64 -30.16 13.13
C THR A 173 6.28 -29.76 14.45
N VAL A 174 6.72 -28.51 14.54
CA VAL A 174 7.26 -27.90 15.77
C VAL A 174 6.23 -26.93 16.33
N THR A 175 5.92 -27.05 17.62
CA THR A 175 5.07 -26.10 18.35
C THR A 175 5.96 -25.25 19.25
N THR A 176 5.86 -23.92 19.14
CA THR A 176 6.58 -22.98 20.02
C THR A 176 5.57 -22.13 20.80
N ALA A 177 5.95 -21.73 22.01
CA ALA A 177 5.16 -20.81 22.84
C ALA A 177 5.19 -19.36 22.31
N GLY A 178 6.16 -19.02 21.46
CA GLY A 178 6.29 -17.69 20.87
C GLY A 178 7.66 -17.48 20.23
N LEU A 179 7.82 -16.32 19.58
CA LEU A 179 9.09 -15.84 19.03
C LEU A 179 9.48 -14.59 19.82
N ARG A 180 10.77 -14.47 20.15
CA ARG A 180 11.31 -13.30 20.85
C ARG A 180 12.59 -12.85 20.16
N PHE A 181 12.69 -11.55 19.94
CA PHE A 181 13.89 -10.88 19.46
C PHE A 181 14.08 -9.59 20.25
N GLU A 182 15.33 -9.15 20.38
CA GLU A 182 15.68 -7.88 21.00
C GLU A 182 16.02 -6.89 19.89
N LEU A 183 15.23 -5.81 19.78
CA LEU A 183 15.51 -4.73 18.84
C LEU A 183 16.36 -3.67 19.55
N ALA A 184 17.67 -3.72 19.35
CA ALA A 184 18.58 -2.73 19.94
C ALA A 184 18.24 -1.32 19.42
N GLY A 185 17.88 -0.40 20.32
CA GLY A 185 17.63 1.00 20.00
C GLY A 185 16.30 1.28 19.28
N ALA A 186 15.37 0.33 19.21
CA ALA A 186 14.04 0.55 18.63
C ALA A 186 12.93 0.32 19.66
N THR A 187 11.82 1.05 19.51
CA THR A 187 10.58 0.86 20.27
C THR A 187 9.49 0.46 19.29
N ILE A 188 8.81 -0.65 19.55
CA ILE A 188 7.61 -1.03 18.79
C ILE A 188 6.47 -0.14 19.29
N THR A 189 5.86 0.64 18.40
CA THR A 189 4.73 1.53 18.72
C THR A 189 3.41 1.05 18.12
N ALA A 190 3.47 0.12 17.16
CA ALA A 190 2.32 -0.51 16.53
C ALA A 190 2.72 -1.89 16.00
N THR A 191 1.76 -2.82 16.01
CA THR A 191 1.88 -4.16 15.44
C THR A 191 0.61 -4.50 14.68
N TRP A 192 0.74 -5.19 13.56
CA TRP A 192 -0.42 -5.73 12.83
C TRP A 192 -0.53 -7.23 13.14
N ASN A 193 -1.71 -7.66 13.63
CA ASN A 193 -1.99 -9.06 14.00
C ASN A 193 -1.00 -9.69 15.00
N GLY A 194 -0.47 -8.89 15.93
CA GLY A 194 0.39 -9.36 17.01
C GLY A 194 0.33 -8.45 18.22
N GLU A 195 0.72 -8.98 19.38
CA GLU A 195 0.88 -8.22 20.62
C GLU A 195 2.38 -7.98 20.87
N HIS A 196 2.73 -6.79 21.37
CA HIS A 196 4.08 -6.45 21.80
C HIS A 196 4.05 -5.94 23.24
N THR A 197 5.12 -6.23 24.00
CA THR A 197 5.31 -5.81 25.40
C THR A 197 6.70 -5.22 25.60
#